data_AF-A0AAP7CKR5-F1
#
_entry.id   AF-A0AAP7CKR5-F1
#
_cell.length_a   1.000
_cell.length_b   1.000
_cell.length_c   1.000
_cell.angle_alpha   90.00
_cell.angle_beta   90.00
_cell.angle_gamma   90.00
#
_symmetry.space_group_name_H-M   'P 1'
#
loop_
_entity.id
_entity.type
_entity.pdbx_description
1 polymer ?
#
loop_
_entity_poly.entity_id
_entity_poly.type
_entity_poly.pdbx_seq_one_letter_code
_entity_poly.pdbx_strand_id
1 'polypeptide(L)'
;MLLFNTSESFPHFAQITRCPHCQSDAYHLVNKSRYLRFSILPMLALKLSYKRECYQCGKSEPVKIPQLPLIEKLSLPKYFIGVFLLLWIVSFFYQQHLDTETQKQSYLNTPKIYDTYLVHADKFTHEPWTLTNLRIAQVLSFDKQFITFQISNYSYKRNNSITLAMRTSQLIQDNYFSTKTITLPRDEVKRLYKDEAIYDVLRPYANSLYGGFVMFPPKPKPLYKGLKLDKNNQQGIIYFKDKLFFEAFNSFKLAAEAGSQWGQLNLAQMYRDGQGIAQNYQQAIYWYKKAIEQKNTKAQFELESLCKIANCE
;
A
#
# COMPACT_ATOMS: atom_id res chain seq x y z
N MET A 1 24.92 -14.61 -25.41
CA MET A 1 23.80 -14.86 -26.34
C MET A 1 22.93 -13.61 -26.32
N LEU A 2 22.86 -12.86 -27.43
CA LEU A 2 22.10 -11.61 -27.47
C LEU A 2 20.62 -11.89 -27.16
N LEU A 3 20.09 -11.24 -26.12
CA LEU A 3 18.69 -11.41 -25.69
C LEU A 3 17.69 -10.92 -26.75
N PHE A 4 18.14 -10.00 -27.61
CA PHE A 4 17.42 -9.50 -28.77
C PHE A 4 17.93 -10.17 -30.04
N ASN A 5 17.01 -10.66 -30.86
CA ASN A 5 17.30 -11.22 -32.18
C ASN A 5 16.15 -11.01 -33.14
N THR A 6 16.42 -11.18 -34.44
CA THR A 6 15.38 -11.18 -35.47
C THR A 6 14.82 -12.58 -35.69
N SER A 7 13.53 -12.68 -35.99
CA SER A 7 12.92 -13.94 -36.41
C SER A 7 11.96 -13.77 -37.56
N GLU A 8 11.84 -14.83 -38.34
CA GLU A 8 10.86 -14.93 -39.41
C GLU A 8 9.58 -15.55 -38.89
N SER A 9 8.45 -15.03 -39.36
CA SER A 9 7.15 -15.59 -39.03
C SER A 9 6.81 -16.75 -39.95
N PHE A 10 6.26 -17.82 -39.37
CA PHE A 10 5.60 -18.86 -40.16
C PHE A 10 4.12 -18.49 -40.36
N PRO A 11 3.53 -18.78 -41.54
CA PRO A 11 2.09 -18.67 -41.73
C PRO A 11 1.38 -19.69 -40.82
N HIS A 12 0.28 -19.30 -40.19
CA HIS A 12 -0.50 -20.23 -39.35
C HIS A 12 -1.53 -21.02 -40.16
N PHE A 13 -1.94 -20.51 -41.32
CA PHE A 13 -2.94 -21.18 -42.16
C PHE A 13 -2.60 -21.06 -43.64
N ALA A 14 -2.37 -22.19 -44.30
CA ALA A 14 -2.25 -22.28 -45.74
C ALA A 14 -3.67 -22.28 -46.35
N GLN A 15 -4.30 -21.11 -46.44
CA GLN A 15 -5.58 -21.02 -47.16
C GLN A 15 -5.32 -21.28 -48.65
N ILE A 16 -5.89 -22.38 -49.14
CA ILE A 16 -5.76 -22.87 -50.50
C ILE A 16 -6.70 -22.05 -51.38
N THR A 17 -6.17 -21.50 -52.47
CA THR A 17 -6.96 -20.81 -53.49
C THR A 17 -6.48 -21.23 -54.88
N ARG A 18 -7.28 -20.99 -55.90
CA ARG A 18 -6.89 -21.34 -57.27
C ARG A 18 -5.88 -20.33 -57.81
N CYS A 19 -4.79 -20.80 -58.38
CA CYS A 19 -3.76 -19.94 -58.96
C CYS A 19 -4.31 -19.23 -60.22
N PRO A 20 -4.18 -17.90 -60.33
CA PRO A 20 -4.64 -17.18 -61.53
C PRO A 20 -3.81 -17.51 -62.79
N HIS A 21 -2.60 -18.06 -62.64
CA HIS A 21 -1.68 -18.31 -63.76
C HIS A 21 -1.78 -19.72 -64.34
N CYS A 22 -1.93 -20.75 -63.50
CA CYS A 22 -1.93 -22.16 -63.93
C CYS A 22 -3.17 -22.95 -63.50
N GLN A 23 -4.16 -22.29 -62.88
CA GLN A 23 -5.43 -22.87 -62.41
C GLN A 23 -5.30 -24.04 -61.40
N SER A 24 -4.10 -24.34 -60.90
CA SER A 24 -3.89 -25.33 -59.85
C SER A 24 -4.36 -24.79 -58.50
N ASP A 25 -4.80 -25.66 -57.61
CA ASP A 25 -5.15 -25.29 -56.23
C ASP A 25 -3.92 -25.08 -55.34
N ALA A 26 -2.70 -25.31 -55.86
CA ALA A 26 -1.45 -25.16 -55.11
C ALA A 26 -1.02 -23.68 -54.90
N TYR A 27 -1.93 -22.73 -54.65
CA TYR A 27 -1.63 -21.31 -54.42
C TYR A 27 -1.83 -20.92 -52.96
N HIS A 28 -0.71 -20.76 -52.24
CA HIS A 28 -0.67 -20.66 -50.79
C HIS A 28 -0.21 -19.28 -50.32
N LEU A 29 -0.80 -18.80 -49.24
CA LEU A 29 -0.32 -17.60 -48.54
C LEU A 29 0.92 -17.93 -47.70
N VAL A 30 2.00 -17.20 -47.94
CA VAL A 30 3.27 -17.33 -47.22
C VAL A 30 3.55 -16.03 -46.48
N ASN A 31 3.81 -16.15 -45.17
CA ASN A 31 4.25 -15.06 -44.33
C ASN A 31 5.79 -15.07 -44.31
N LYS A 32 6.44 -13.99 -44.76
CA LYS A 32 7.89 -13.76 -44.65
C LYS A 32 8.19 -12.52 -43.81
N SER A 33 7.31 -12.22 -42.86
CA SER A 33 7.47 -11.07 -41.97
C SER A 33 8.65 -11.28 -41.04
N ARG A 34 9.42 -10.21 -40.83
CA ARG A 34 10.54 -10.16 -39.88
C ARG A 34 10.16 -9.28 -38.71
N TYR A 35 10.45 -9.76 -37.52
CA TYR A 35 10.21 -9.01 -36.29
C TYR A 35 11.40 -9.14 -35.34
N LEU A 36 11.57 -8.13 -34.51
CA LEU A 36 12.48 -8.16 -33.38
C LEU A 36 11.80 -8.93 -32.25
N ARG A 37 12.53 -9.83 -31.61
CA ARG A 37 12.07 -10.54 -30.41
C ARG A 37 13.07 -10.41 -29.27
N PHE A 38 12.55 -10.45 -28.05
CA PHE A 38 13.33 -10.66 -26.83
C PHE A 38 13.05 -12.07 -26.34
N SER A 39 14.03 -12.97 -26.43
CA SER A 39 13.83 -14.41 -26.21
C SER A 39 12.69 -14.98 -27.10
N ILE A 40 11.55 -15.37 -26.53
CA ILE A 40 10.37 -15.86 -27.27
C ILE A 40 9.34 -14.76 -27.56
N LEU A 41 9.48 -13.58 -26.96
CA LEU A 41 8.48 -12.52 -27.00
C LEU A 41 8.69 -11.61 -28.23
N PRO A 42 7.72 -11.51 -29.16
CA PRO A 42 7.82 -10.56 -30.25
C PRO A 42 7.71 -9.13 -29.71
N MET A 43 8.69 -8.30 -30.02
CA MET A 43 8.78 -6.92 -29.57
C MET A 43 8.13 -5.98 -30.58
N LEU A 44 8.61 -6.02 -31.82
CA LEU A 44 8.22 -5.08 -32.86
C LEU A 44 8.35 -5.73 -34.24
N ALA A 45 7.37 -5.52 -35.12
CA ALA A 45 7.51 -5.88 -36.53
C ALA A 45 8.54 -4.96 -37.23
N LEU A 46 9.59 -5.54 -37.83
CA LEU A 46 10.56 -4.81 -38.63
C LEU A 46 10.12 -4.71 -40.09
N LYS A 47 9.52 -5.78 -40.61
CA LYS A 47 8.96 -5.84 -41.95
C LYS A 47 7.78 -6.81 -41.96
N LEU A 48 6.59 -6.33 -42.30
CA LEU A 48 5.44 -7.18 -42.58
C LEU A 48 5.45 -7.52 -44.08
N SER A 49 5.65 -8.79 -44.43
CA SER A 49 5.79 -9.22 -45.82
C SER A 49 4.97 -10.47 -46.05
N TYR A 50 3.89 -10.31 -46.81
CA TYR A 50 3.02 -11.41 -47.21
C TYR A 50 3.08 -11.57 -48.72
N LYS A 51 3.11 -12.81 -49.18
CA LYS A 51 3.03 -13.15 -50.60
C LYS A 51 2.22 -14.40 -50.78
N ARG A 52 1.63 -14.58 -51.95
CA ARG A 52 1.10 -15.87 -52.36
C ARG A 52 2.04 -16.53 -53.33
N GLU A 53 2.29 -17.81 -53.14
CA GLU A 53 3.20 -18.60 -53.97
C GLU A 53 2.46 -19.82 -54.52
N CYS A 54 2.64 -20.09 -55.81
CA CYS A 54 2.12 -21.30 -56.43
C CYS A 54 3.24 -22.34 -56.56
N TYR A 55 3.08 -23.52 -55.95
CA TYR A 55 4.11 -24.58 -56.05
C TYR A 55 4.16 -25.25 -57.43
N GLN A 56 3.07 -25.19 -58.20
CA GLN A 56 3.00 -25.83 -59.52
C GLN A 56 3.68 -24.99 -60.61
N CYS A 57 3.50 -23.67 -60.61
CA CYS A 57 4.05 -22.78 -61.65
C CYS A 57 5.17 -21.85 -61.15
N GLY A 58 5.49 -21.87 -59.86
CA GLY A 58 6.55 -21.06 -59.24
C GLY A 58 6.27 -19.54 -59.18
N LYS A 59 5.11 -19.08 -59.66
CA LYS A 59 4.74 -17.65 -59.61
C LYS A 59 4.44 -17.22 -58.18
N SER A 60 4.94 -16.03 -57.82
CA SER A 60 4.66 -15.40 -56.53
C SER A 60 4.24 -13.95 -56.67
N GLU A 61 3.29 -13.52 -55.84
CA GLU A 61 2.72 -12.17 -55.87
C GLU A 61 2.61 -11.60 -54.45
N PRO A 62 2.97 -10.32 -54.23
CA PRO A 62 2.85 -9.69 -52.92
C PRO A 62 1.38 -9.48 -52.55
N VAL A 63 1.04 -9.69 -51.28
CA VAL A 63 -0.30 -9.45 -50.73
C VAL A 63 -0.25 -8.27 -49.78
N LYS A 64 -1.11 -7.27 -50.01
CA LYS A 64 -1.24 -6.13 -49.11
C LYS A 64 -2.02 -6.53 -47.86
N ILE A 65 -1.70 -5.93 -46.70
CA ILE A 65 -2.36 -6.22 -45.42
C ILE A 65 -3.92 -6.17 -45.49
N PRO A 66 -4.55 -5.19 -46.17
CA PRO A 66 -6.01 -5.15 -46.28
C PRO A 66 -6.63 -6.34 -47.02
N GLN A 67 -5.86 -7.02 -47.88
CA GLN A 67 -6.30 -8.19 -48.65
C GLN A 67 -6.07 -9.51 -47.89
N LEU A 68 -5.52 -9.45 -46.68
CA LEU A 68 -5.31 -10.64 -45.86
C LEU A 68 -6.64 -11.19 -45.32
N PRO A 69 -6.73 -12.52 -45.11
CA PRO A 69 -7.82 -13.14 -44.38
C PRO A 69 -7.99 -12.55 -42.98
N LEU A 70 -9.21 -12.57 -42.44
CA LEU A 70 -9.54 -11.98 -41.15
C LEU A 70 -8.66 -12.54 -40.01
N ILE A 71 -8.45 -13.86 -39.98
CA ILE A 71 -7.64 -14.54 -38.95
C ILE A 71 -6.19 -14.05 -38.97
N GLU A 72 -5.60 -13.84 -40.17
CA GLU A 72 -4.23 -13.34 -40.29
C GLU A 72 -4.13 -11.88 -39.82
N LYS A 73 -5.14 -11.04 -40.13
CA LYS A 73 -5.22 -9.66 -39.62
C LYS A 73 -5.29 -9.63 -38.09
N LEU A 74 -6.12 -10.48 -37.49
CA LEU A 74 -6.25 -10.60 -36.04
C LEU A 74 -4.96 -11.10 -35.37
N SER A 75 -4.07 -11.76 -36.12
CA SER A 75 -2.77 -12.20 -35.61
C SER A 75 -1.70 -11.11 -35.64
N LEU A 76 -1.87 -10.01 -36.37
CA LEU A 76 -0.88 -8.92 -36.47
C LEU A 76 -0.45 -8.31 -35.13
N PRO A 77 -1.34 -8.11 -34.13
CA PRO A 77 -0.94 -7.60 -32.82
C PRO A 77 0.13 -8.45 -32.13
N LYS A 78 0.26 -9.74 -32.48
CA LYS A 78 1.26 -10.63 -31.88
C LYS A 78 2.68 -10.11 -32.05
N TYR A 79 2.98 -9.36 -33.11
CA TYR A 79 4.30 -8.79 -33.36
C TYR A 79 4.64 -7.59 -32.47
N PHE A 80 3.66 -7.05 -31.74
CA PHE A 80 3.78 -5.85 -30.92
C PHE A 80 3.52 -6.12 -29.43
N ILE A 81 3.30 -7.37 -29.02
CA ILE A 81 3.02 -7.74 -27.62
C ILE A 81 4.09 -7.19 -26.68
N GLY A 82 5.37 -7.30 -27.05
CA GLY A 82 6.47 -6.78 -26.24
C GLY A 82 6.47 -5.26 -26.10
N VAL A 83 6.11 -4.51 -27.15
CA VAL A 83 5.96 -3.05 -27.05
C VAL A 83 4.80 -2.68 -26.12
N PHE A 84 3.65 -3.35 -26.23
CA PHE A 84 2.53 -3.10 -25.31
C PHE A 84 2.88 -3.44 -23.86
N LEU A 85 3.57 -4.56 -23.62
CA LEU A 85 4.05 -4.93 -22.29
C LEU A 85 5.05 -3.91 -21.74
N LEU A 86 5.99 -3.42 -22.56
CA LEU A 86 6.92 -2.38 -22.13
C LEU A 86 6.21 -1.06 -21.79
N LEU A 87 5.28 -0.62 -22.63
CA LEU A 87 4.48 0.58 -22.35
C LEU A 87 3.66 0.44 -21.07
N TRP A 88 3.07 -0.73 -20.87
CA TRP A 88 2.33 -1.04 -19.65
C TRP A 88 3.24 -1.04 -18.41
N ILE A 89 4.42 -1.66 -18.48
CA ILE A 89 5.41 -1.67 -17.39
C ILE A 89 5.88 -0.25 -17.05
N VAL A 90 6.23 0.55 -18.07
CA VAL A 90 6.67 1.94 -17.87
C VAL A 90 5.55 2.76 -17.25
N SER A 91 4.32 2.63 -17.75
CA SER A 91 3.14 3.31 -17.20
C SER A 91 2.87 2.89 -15.75
N PHE A 92 2.97 1.59 -15.45
CA PHE A 92 2.79 1.05 -14.10
C PHE A 92 3.81 1.64 -13.12
N PHE A 93 5.11 1.61 -13.46
CA PHE A 93 6.15 2.18 -12.60
C PHE A 93 6.04 3.70 -12.46
N TYR A 94 5.62 4.40 -13.53
CA TYR A 94 5.36 5.83 -13.48
C TYR A 94 4.21 6.16 -12.53
N GLN A 95 3.09 5.44 -12.63
CA GLN A 95 1.96 5.62 -11.72
C GLN A 95 2.34 5.31 -10.28
N GLN A 96 3.06 4.21 -10.04
CA GLN A 96 3.56 3.85 -8.72
C GLN A 96 4.46 4.94 -8.11
N HIS A 97 5.31 5.57 -8.92
CA HIS A 97 6.13 6.68 -8.48
C HIS A 97 5.28 7.90 -8.07
N LEU A 98 4.29 8.28 -8.89
CA LEU A 98 3.37 9.37 -8.57
C LEU A 98 2.60 9.12 -7.27
N ASP A 99 2.09 7.91 -7.08
CA ASP A 99 1.36 7.53 -5.87
C ASP A 99 2.27 7.60 -4.63
N THR A 100 3.53 7.18 -4.77
CA THR A 100 4.54 7.23 -3.71
C THR A 100 4.85 8.68 -3.30
N GLU A 101 5.06 9.58 -4.27
CA GLU A 101 5.32 10.99 -3.98
C GLU A 101 4.11 11.68 -3.35
N THR A 102 2.90 11.37 -3.83
CA THR A 102 1.65 11.87 -3.24
C THR A 102 1.51 11.42 -1.78
N GLN A 103 1.89 10.18 -1.49
CA GLN A 103 1.89 9.64 -0.14
C GLN A 103 2.89 10.35 0.78
N LYS A 104 4.12 10.62 0.32
CA LYS A 104 5.11 11.39 1.08
C LYS A 104 4.64 12.81 1.40
N GLN A 105 4.00 13.48 0.43
CA GLN A 105 3.39 14.79 0.64
C GLN A 105 2.28 14.75 1.69
N SER A 106 1.47 13.69 1.72
CA SER A 106 0.46 13.48 2.76
C SER A 106 1.10 13.36 4.16
N TYR A 107 2.24 12.66 4.27
CA TYR A 107 2.97 12.51 5.55
C TYR A 107 3.53 13.85 6.06
N LEU A 108 4.06 14.69 5.17
CA LEU A 108 4.55 16.03 5.51
C LEU A 108 3.42 16.95 5.98
N ASN A 109 2.26 16.89 5.34
CA ASN A 109 1.11 17.73 5.69
C ASN A 109 0.41 17.26 6.98
N THR A 110 0.32 15.95 7.18
CA THR A 110 -0.38 15.32 8.32
C THR A 110 0.56 14.41 9.12
N PRO A 111 1.57 14.96 9.82
CA PRO A 111 2.53 14.15 10.55
C PRO A 111 1.85 13.33 11.65
N LYS A 112 2.40 12.17 11.94
CA LYS A 112 2.03 11.28 13.04
C LYS A 112 3.26 10.99 13.89
N ILE A 113 3.00 10.66 15.16
CA ILE A 113 4.05 10.21 16.07
C ILE A 113 4.71 8.97 15.44
N TYR A 114 6.04 8.94 15.47
CA TYR A 114 6.88 7.90 14.87
C TYR A 114 7.00 7.90 13.35
N ASP A 115 6.44 8.90 12.66
CA ASP A 115 6.86 9.15 11.28
C ASP A 115 8.38 9.37 11.26
N THR A 116 9.03 8.74 10.30
CA THR A 116 10.48 8.58 10.22
C THR A 116 10.99 9.32 9.00
N TYR A 117 11.85 10.29 9.24
CA TYR A 117 12.40 11.22 8.26
C TYR A 117 13.87 10.88 8.07
N LEU A 118 14.26 10.67 6.82
CA LEU A 118 15.64 10.38 6.46
C LEU A 118 16.29 11.69 6.05
N VAL A 119 17.36 12.06 6.76
CA VAL A 119 17.93 13.41 6.68
C VAL A 119 19.43 13.40 6.44
N HIS A 120 19.88 14.46 5.81
CA HIS A 120 21.28 14.87 5.78
C HIS A 120 21.58 15.70 7.05
N ALA A 121 22.47 15.21 7.91
CA ALA A 121 22.75 15.80 9.21
C ALA A 121 23.31 17.23 9.10
N ASP A 122 24.21 17.46 8.15
CA ASP A 122 24.77 18.78 7.87
C ASP A 122 23.73 19.87 7.59
N LYS A 123 22.66 19.51 6.88
CA LYS A 123 21.57 20.45 6.55
C LYS A 123 20.46 20.48 7.59
N PHE A 124 20.17 19.35 8.23
CA PHE A 124 19.01 19.21 9.13
C PHE A 124 19.35 19.54 10.59
N THR A 125 20.50 19.08 11.08
CA THR A 125 20.96 19.30 12.46
C THR A 125 22.09 20.32 12.56
N HIS A 126 22.55 20.87 11.43
CA HIS A 126 23.67 21.82 11.34
C HIS A 126 25.00 21.24 11.86
N GLU A 127 25.16 19.93 11.80
CA GLU A 127 26.42 19.25 12.11
C GLU A 127 27.45 19.49 10.99
N PRO A 128 28.76 19.47 11.27
CA PRO A 128 29.75 19.49 10.19
C PRO A 128 29.58 18.26 9.30
N TRP A 129 29.70 18.44 7.99
CA TRP A 129 29.58 17.34 7.04
C TRP A 129 30.64 16.27 7.30
N THR A 130 30.23 15.00 7.25
CA THR A 130 31.12 13.83 7.40
C THR A 130 30.79 12.75 6.36
N LEU A 131 31.63 11.71 6.23
CA LEU A 131 31.33 10.55 5.37
C LEU A 131 30.08 9.77 5.79
N THR A 132 29.66 9.91 7.05
CA THR A 132 28.43 9.33 7.61
C THR A 132 27.42 10.44 7.87
N ASN A 133 26.97 11.11 6.82
CA ASN A 133 26.11 12.28 6.93
C ASN A 133 24.61 11.93 7.03
N LEU A 134 24.20 10.68 6.85
CA LEU A 134 22.79 10.32 6.86
C LEU A 134 22.34 9.96 8.27
N ARG A 135 21.23 10.53 8.73
CA ARG A 135 20.62 10.22 10.03
C ARG A 135 19.13 9.97 9.90
N ILE A 136 18.55 9.45 10.96
CA ILE A 136 17.11 9.29 11.11
C ILE A 136 16.61 10.33 12.09
N ALA A 137 15.66 11.16 11.66
CA ALA A 137 14.87 12.03 12.51
C ALA A 137 13.48 11.42 12.67
N GLN A 138 13.01 11.26 13.90
CA GLN A 138 11.72 10.64 14.15
C GLN A 138 10.79 11.59 14.88
N VAL A 139 9.55 11.69 14.42
CA VAL A 139 8.56 12.59 15.01
C VAL A 139 8.23 12.13 16.42
N LEU A 140 8.54 12.99 17.40
CA LEU A 140 8.26 12.79 18.81
C LEU A 140 6.91 13.43 19.19
N SER A 141 6.69 14.67 18.75
CA SER A 141 5.44 15.41 18.96
C SER A 141 5.25 16.47 17.87
N PHE A 142 4.03 16.99 17.70
CA PHE A 142 3.73 18.05 16.76
C PHE A 142 2.49 18.83 17.20
N ASP A 143 2.40 20.08 16.78
CA ASP A 143 1.24 20.94 16.97
C ASP A 143 0.87 21.63 15.64
N LYS A 144 0.11 22.73 15.68
CA LYS A 144 -0.33 23.46 14.48
C LYS A 144 0.81 24.20 13.77
N GLN A 145 1.90 24.53 14.47
CA GLN A 145 3.01 25.35 13.97
C GLN A 145 4.32 24.57 13.88
N PHE A 146 4.58 23.65 14.82
CA PHE A 146 5.88 23.01 15.00
C PHE A 146 5.80 21.48 14.93
N ILE A 147 6.93 20.87 14.57
CA ILE A 147 7.18 19.43 14.67
C ILE A 147 8.47 19.24 15.47
N THR A 148 8.40 18.42 16.52
CA THR A 148 9.54 18.05 17.36
C THR A 148 10.03 16.66 16.94
N PHE A 149 11.32 16.57 16.63
CA PHE A 149 12.00 15.34 16.24
C PHE A 149 12.97 14.89 17.32
N GLN A 150 13.11 13.58 17.49
CA GLN A 150 14.26 12.96 18.13
C GLN A 150 15.22 12.45 17.05
N ILE A 151 16.53 12.64 17.24
CA ILE A 151 17.55 12.31 16.23
C ILE A 151 18.27 11.02 16.62
N SER A 152 18.57 10.15 15.65
CA SER A 152 19.34 8.92 15.89
C SER A 152 20.75 9.23 16.40
N ASN A 153 21.23 8.53 17.42
CA ASN A 153 22.64 8.56 17.83
C ASN A 153 23.55 7.98 16.74
N TYR A 154 23.01 7.10 15.88
CA TYR A 154 23.71 6.53 14.75
C TYR A 154 23.67 7.45 13.52
N SER A 155 24.72 7.33 12.71
CA SER A 155 24.82 7.98 11.40
C SER A 155 25.31 6.96 10.35
N TYR A 156 24.96 7.20 9.09
CA TYR A 156 25.12 6.23 8.02
C TYR A 156 25.77 6.86 6.79
N LYS A 157 26.55 6.05 6.07
CA LYS A 157 27.21 6.45 4.81
C LYS A 157 26.29 6.29 3.60
N ARG A 158 25.35 5.34 3.62
CA ARG A 158 24.52 4.95 2.48
C ARG A 158 23.09 4.66 2.93
N ASN A 159 22.11 4.94 2.05
CA ASN A 159 20.70 4.66 2.32
C ASN A 159 20.45 3.17 2.65
N ASN A 160 21.08 2.24 1.92
CA ASN A 160 20.95 0.81 2.17
C ASN A 160 21.34 0.38 3.60
N SER A 161 22.27 1.10 4.24
CA SER A 161 22.64 0.83 5.64
C SER A 161 21.52 1.20 6.60
N ILE A 162 20.75 2.25 6.30
CA ILE A 162 19.56 2.64 7.05
C ILE A 162 18.46 1.60 6.82
N THR A 163 18.20 1.20 5.57
CA THR A 163 17.22 0.16 5.26
C THR A 163 17.55 -1.15 5.98
N LEU A 164 18.83 -1.53 6.05
CA LEU A 164 19.27 -2.70 6.81
C LEU A 164 18.96 -2.53 8.30
N ALA A 165 19.32 -1.38 8.90
CA ALA A 165 19.03 -1.08 10.29
C ALA A 165 17.53 -1.17 10.62
N MET A 166 16.67 -0.66 9.73
CA MET A 166 15.20 -0.80 9.84
C MET A 166 14.80 -2.27 9.84
N ARG A 167 15.23 -3.05 8.84
CA ARG A 167 14.90 -4.48 8.68
C ARG A 167 15.36 -5.33 9.85
N THR A 168 16.52 -5.04 10.42
CA THR A 168 17.08 -5.77 11.55
C THR A 168 16.59 -5.24 12.91
N SER A 169 15.59 -4.35 12.91
CA SER A 169 15.01 -3.77 14.14
C SER A 169 16.06 -3.07 15.03
N GLN A 170 17.08 -2.43 14.43
CA GLN A 170 18.06 -1.66 15.21
C GLN A 170 17.45 -0.37 15.77
N LEU A 171 16.44 0.19 15.11
CA LEU A 171 15.80 1.45 15.49
C LEU A 171 15.11 1.39 16.87
N ILE A 172 14.81 0.19 17.37
CA ILE A 172 14.19 -0.04 18.69
C ILE A 172 15.20 -0.36 19.79
N GLN A 173 16.49 -0.43 19.47
CA GLN A 173 17.52 -0.67 20.49
C GLN A 173 17.58 0.51 21.45
N ASP A 174 17.83 0.20 22.72
CA ASP A 174 18.09 1.22 23.74
C ASP A 174 19.21 2.14 23.26
N ASN A 175 19.00 3.46 23.43
CA ASN A 175 19.90 4.52 22.95
C ASN A 175 20.07 4.62 21.42
N TYR A 176 19.21 4.01 20.60
CA TYR A 176 19.23 4.28 19.16
C TYR A 176 18.92 5.75 18.86
N PHE A 177 17.89 6.29 19.52
CA PHE A 177 17.56 7.71 19.47
C PHE A 177 18.24 8.46 20.63
N SER A 178 18.73 9.65 20.32
CA SER A 178 19.27 10.60 21.28
C SER A 178 18.16 11.19 22.14
N THR A 179 18.51 11.61 23.36
CA THR A 179 17.64 12.50 24.15
C THR A 179 17.59 13.92 23.55
N LYS A 180 18.50 14.25 22.63
CA LYS A 180 18.49 15.50 21.89
C LYS A 180 17.29 15.55 20.96
N THR A 181 16.55 16.64 21.06
CA THR A 181 15.40 16.93 20.21
C THR A 181 15.65 18.20 19.40
N ILE A 182 14.99 18.28 18.26
CA ILE A 182 14.99 19.46 17.39
C ILE A 182 13.55 19.80 17.07
N THR A 183 13.16 21.04 17.30
CA THR A 183 11.83 21.55 16.98
C THR A 183 11.91 22.48 15.80
N LEU A 184 11.19 22.18 14.73
CA LEU A 184 11.17 22.96 13.49
C LEU A 184 9.76 23.44 13.17
N PRO A 185 9.59 24.67 12.65
CA PRO A 185 8.35 25.11 12.03
C PRO A 185 7.95 24.16 10.88
N ARG A 186 6.65 23.95 10.69
CA ARG A 186 6.13 23.10 9.61
C ARG A 186 6.56 23.56 8.22
N ASP A 187 6.63 24.87 7.99
CA ASP A 187 7.05 25.43 6.70
C ASP A 187 8.54 25.19 6.44
N GLU A 188 9.35 25.18 7.51
CA GLU A 188 10.76 24.81 7.43
C GLU A 188 10.94 23.33 7.11
N VAL A 189 10.16 22.43 7.72
CA VAL A 189 10.20 21.00 7.36
C VAL A 189 9.85 20.77 5.90
N LYS A 190 8.85 21.49 5.37
CA LYS A 190 8.49 21.44 3.93
C LYS A 190 9.62 21.97 3.04
N ARG A 191 10.26 23.07 3.43
CA ARG A 191 11.43 23.62 2.73
C ARG A 191 12.59 22.63 2.73
N LEU A 192 12.92 22.03 3.87
CA LEU A 192 13.99 21.04 3.99
C LEU A 192 13.72 19.79 3.14
N TYR A 193 12.46 19.38 2.97
CA TYR A 193 12.10 18.31 2.04
C TYR A 193 12.29 18.74 0.58
N LYS A 194 11.85 19.95 0.21
CA LYS A 194 12.04 20.50 -1.14
C LYS A 194 13.52 20.66 -1.51
N ASP A 195 14.35 21.02 -0.54
CA ASP A 195 15.80 21.22 -0.72
C ASP A 195 16.62 19.93 -0.56
N GLU A 196 15.93 18.77 -0.49
CA GLU A 196 16.50 17.43 -0.33
C GLU A 196 17.36 17.27 0.94
N ALA A 197 17.25 18.16 1.92
CA ALA A 197 17.84 17.96 3.25
C ALA A 197 17.11 16.82 3.99
N ILE A 198 15.80 16.73 3.82
CA ILE A 198 14.99 15.55 4.10
C ILE A 198 14.75 14.87 2.75
N TYR A 199 15.40 13.74 2.51
CA TYR A 199 15.36 13.08 1.20
C TYR A 199 14.35 11.93 1.14
N ASP A 200 13.82 11.48 2.28
CA ASP A 200 12.73 10.51 2.32
C ASP A 200 11.90 10.64 3.61
N VAL A 201 10.62 10.27 3.52
CA VAL A 201 9.68 10.31 4.64
C VAL A 201 8.86 9.02 4.64
N LEU A 202 8.86 8.35 5.79
CA LEU A 202 8.31 7.03 5.96
C LEU A 202 7.34 7.00 7.14
N ARG A 203 6.19 6.37 6.94
CA ARG A 203 5.21 6.10 8.00
C ARG A 203 5.21 4.61 8.34
N PRO A 204 5.45 4.23 9.60
CA PRO A 204 5.34 2.83 10.01
C PRO A 204 3.92 2.27 9.75
N TYR A 205 3.83 1.06 9.20
CA TYR A 205 2.58 0.30 9.07
C TYR A 205 2.60 -0.89 10.03
N ALA A 206 1.56 -1.02 10.87
CA ALA A 206 1.45 -2.10 11.85
C ALA A 206 2.74 -2.31 12.69
N ASN A 207 3.38 -1.22 13.13
CA ASN A 207 4.62 -1.19 13.93
C ASN A 207 5.89 -1.60 13.18
N SER A 208 5.80 -1.74 11.86
CA SER A 208 6.91 -2.15 11.02
C SER A 208 7.25 -1.11 9.95
N LEU A 209 8.53 -1.06 9.59
CA LEU A 209 9.03 -0.35 8.44
C LEU A 209 9.93 -1.30 7.65
N TYR A 210 9.61 -1.51 6.37
CA TYR A 210 10.27 -2.52 5.52
C TYR A 210 10.34 -3.93 6.14
N GLY A 211 9.34 -4.31 6.95
CA GLY A 211 9.29 -5.63 7.59
C GLY A 211 10.11 -5.78 8.87
N GLY A 212 10.82 -4.73 9.32
CA GLY A 212 11.46 -4.69 10.64
C GLY A 212 10.67 -3.85 11.65
N PHE A 213 10.82 -4.13 12.95
CA PHE A 213 10.08 -3.44 14.01
C PHE A 213 10.66 -2.04 14.24
N VAL A 214 9.80 -1.02 14.24
CA VAL A 214 10.24 0.39 14.41
C VAL A 214 9.71 1.05 15.68
N MET A 215 8.64 0.52 16.29
CA MET A 215 8.24 0.78 17.68
C MET A 215 6.95 0.06 18.01
N PHE A 216 6.77 -0.37 19.26
CA PHE A 216 5.42 -0.54 19.80
C PHE A 216 4.88 0.85 20.14
N PRO A 217 3.72 1.30 19.63
CA PRO A 217 2.97 2.30 20.38
C PRO A 217 2.86 1.77 21.80
N PRO A 218 3.05 2.59 22.85
CA PRO A 218 2.79 2.12 24.20
C PRO A 218 1.38 1.54 24.15
N LYS A 219 1.27 0.22 24.32
CA LYS A 219 -0.05 -0.42 24.34
C LYS A 219 -0.83 0.42 25.32
N PRO A 220 -1.99 1.01 24.93
CA PRO A 220 -2.78 1.74 25.88
C PRO A 220 -2.92 0.81 27.07
N LYS A 221 -2.46 1.26 28.25
CA LYS A 221 -2.50 0.43 29.45
C LYS A 221 -3.91 -0.18 29.45
N PRO A 222 -4.02 -1.52 29.43
CA PRO A 222 -5.33 -2.11 29.35
C PRO A 222 -6.09 -1.54 30.55
N LEU A 223 -7.31 -1.04 30.31
CA LEU A 223 -8.12 -0.44 31.36
C LEU A 223 -8.23 -1.39 32.57
N TYR A 224 -8.08 -2.70 32.31
CA TYR A 224 -8.04 -3.78 33.29
C TYR A 224 -6.80 -4.65 33.09
N LYS A 225 -6.02 -4.86 34.16
CA LYS A 225 -4.84 -5.73 34.16
C LYS A 225 -5.24 -7.21 34.07
N GLY A 226 -4.55 -7.99 33.23
CA GLY A 226 -4.68 -9.45 33.20
C GLY A 226 -5.84 -10.01 32.36
N LEU A 227 -6.53 -9.18 31.57
CA LEU A 227 -7.76 -9.58 30.90
C LEU A 227 -7.63 -9.58 29.36
N LYS A 228 -7.88 -10.73 28.73
CA LYS A 228 -7.89 -10.88 27.26
C LYS A 228 -9.21 -10.34 26.71
N LEU A 229 -9.16 -9.17 26.08
CA LEU A 229 -10.33 -8.52 25.47
C LEU A 229 -10.54 -9.02 24.05
N ASP A 230 -11.81 -9.11 23.64
CA ASP A 230 -12.22 -9.36 22.25
C ASP A 230 -11.67 -8.29 21.28
N LYS A 231 -11.44 -8.67 20.01
CA LYS A 231 -10.87 -7.78 18.98
C LYS A 231 -11.75 -6.56 18.70
N ASN A 232 -13.07 -6.75 18.58
CA ASN A 232 -14.00 -5.66 18.30
C ASN A 232 -14.12 -4.74 19.52
N ASN A 233 -14.07 -5.32 20.73
CA ASN A 233 -14.06 -4.53 21.96
C ASN A 233 -12.79 -3.65 22.05
N GLN A 234 -11.62 -4.18 21.68
CA GLN A 234 -10.38 -3.40 21.64
C GLN A 234 -10.47 -2.25 20.63
N GLN A 235 -11.02 -2.52 19.44
CA GLN A 235 -11.20 -1.49 18.41
C GLN A 235 -12.16 -0.39 18.87
N GLY A 236 -13.27 -0.76 19.54
CA GLY A 236 -14.21 0.20 20.12
C GLY A 236 -13.55 1.11 21.15
N ILE A 237 -12.69 0.57 22.02
CA ILE A 237 -11.93 1.38 23.00
C ILE A 237 -11.02 2.41 22.31
N ILE A 238 -10.40 2.04 21.19
CA ILE A 238 -9.54 2.96 20.42
C ILE A 238 -10.39 4.11 19.87
N TYR A 239 -11.47 3.80 19.15
CA TYR A 239 -12.37 4.82 18.60
C TYR A 239 -12.96 5.72 19.69
N PHE A 240 -13.32 5.15 20.83
CA PHE A 240 -13.87 5.91 21.95
C PHE A 240 -12.87 6.95 22.48
N LYS A 241 -11.59 6.58 22.62
CA LYS A 241 -10.52 7.50 23.05
C LYS A 241 -10.29 8.63 22.04
N ASP A 242 -10.42 8.31 20.76
CA ASP A 242 -10.31 9.27 19.67
C ASP A 242 -11.57 10.13 19.49
N LYS A 243 -12.57 9.99 20.39
CA LYS A 243 -13.88 10.67 20.36
C LYS A 243 -14.71 10.37 19.11
N LEU A 244 -14.42 9.26 18.44
CA LEU A 244 -15.18 8.70 17.33
C LEU A 244 -16.30 7.81 17.88
N PHE A 245 -17.29 8.46 18.51
CA PHE A 245 -18.27 7.75 19.35
C PHE A 245 -19.21 6.84 18.55
N PHE A 246 -19.54 7.17 17.30
CA PHE A 246 -20.40 6.34 16.47
C PHE A 246 -19.70 5.04 16.04
N GLU A 247 -18.41 5.13 15.66
CA GLU A 247 -17.56 3.98 15.32
C GLU A 247 -17.26 3.12 16.54
N ALA A 248 -17.06 3.76 17.70
CA ALA A 248 -16.94 3.07 18.99
C ALA A 248 -18.21 2.28 19.29
N PHE A 249 -19.39 2.89 19.16
CA PHE A 249 -20.69 2.24 19.36
C PHE A 249 -20.83 0.99 18.49
N ASN A 250 -20.58 1.12 17.18
CA ASN A 250 -20.68 -0.02 16.25
C ASN A 250 -19.70 -1.15 16.60
N SER A 251 -18.48 -0.81 17.01
CA SER A 251 -17.47 -1.80 17.39
C SER A 251 -17.85 -2.52 18.70
N PHE A 252 -18.38 -1.79 19.69
CA PHE A 252 -18.90 -2.39 20.92
C PHE A 252 -20.13 -3.23 20.68
N LYS A 253 -21.01 -2.83 19.76
CA LYS A 253 -22.17 -3.63 19.34
C LYS A 253 -21.75 -4.99 18.80
N LEU A 254 -20.81 -5.01 17.85
CA LEU A 254 -20.26 -6.26 17.30
C LEU A 254 -19.62 -7.14 18.39
N ALA A 255 -18.90 -6.54 19.34
CA ALA A 255 -18.32 -7.28 20.46
C ALA A 255 -19.39 -7.86 21.41
N ALA A 256 -20.44 -7.09 21.69
CA ALA A 256 -21.53 -7.48 22.57
C ALA A 256 -22.36 -8.62 21.99
N GLU A 257 -22.66 -8.55 20.69
CA GLU A 257 -23.36 -9.58 19.91
C GLU A 257 -22.53 -10.86 19.79
N ALA A 258 -21.21 -10.74 19.73
CA ALA A 258 -20.29 -11.89 19.80
C ALA A 258 -20.14 -12.46 21.23
N GLY A 259 -20.91 -11.97 22.21
CA GLY A 259 -20.92 -12.48 23.57
C GLY A 259 -19.81 -11.94 24.47
N SER A 260 -19.05 -10.91 24.07
CA SER A 260 -18.02 -10.34 24.93
C SER A 260 -18.63 -9.64 26.14
N GLN A 261 -18.39 -10.14 27.36
CA GLN A 261 -18.85 -9.48 28.60
C GLN A 261 -18.41 -8.01 28.73
N TRP A 262 -17.27 -7.64 28.12
CA TRP A 262 -16.77 -6.26 28.11
C TRP A 262 -17.35 -5.43 26.97
N GLY A 263 -17.60 -6.06 25.81
CA GLY A 263 -18.37 -5.42 24.74
C GLY A 263 -19.78 -5.07 25.21
N GLN A 264 -20.43 -5.98 25.94
CA GLN A 264 -21.74 -5.77 26.56
C GLN A 264 -21.70 -4.64 27.60
N LEU A 265 -20.71 -4.62 28.49
CA LEU A 265 -20.52 -3.51 29.44
C LEU A 265 -20.35 -2.16 28.73
N ASN A 266 -19.44 -2.08 27.75
CA ASN A 266 -19.14 -0.83 27.06
C ASN A 266 -20.34 -0.35 26.24
N LEU A 267 -21.04 -1.26 25.56
CA LEU A 267 -22.29 -0.93 24.85
C LEU A 267 -23.37 -0.40 25.80
N ALA A 268 -23.50 -0.99 26.99
CA ALA A 268 -24.43 -0.52 28.01
C ALA A 268 -24.09 0.91 28.48
N GLN A 269 -22.80 1.22 28.66
CA GLN A 269 -22.34 2.57 29.00
C GLN A 269 -22.65 3.59 27.90
N MET A 270 -22.44 3.22 26.63
CA MET A 270 -22.78 4.08 25.49
C MET A 270 -24.27 4.45 25.47
N TYR A 271 -25.15 3.48 25.72
CA TYR A 271 -26.58 3.72 25.85
C TYR A 271 -26.94 4.54 27.10
N ARG A 272 -26.25 4.32 28.23
CA ARG A 272 -26.46 5.09 29.46
C ARG A 272 -26.07 6.56 29.27
N ASP A 273 -24.96 6.84 28.61
CA ASP A 273 -24.39 8.19 28.52
C ASP A 273 -24.82 8.93 27.24
N GLY A 274 -25.49 8.25 26.30
CA GLY A 274 -25.89 8.85 25.03
C GLY A 274 -24.70 9.25 24.16
N GLN A 275 -23.61 8.48 24.22
CA GLN A 275 -22.39 8.78 23.49
C GLN A 275 -22.45 8.14 22.11
N GLY A 276 -22.44 8.94 21.05
CA GLY A 276 -22.53 8.45 19.66
C GLY A 276 -23.88 7.88 19.26
N ILE A 277 -24.84 7.79 20.19
CA ILE A 277 -26.21 7.38 19.98
C ILE A 277 -27.13 8.06 21.01
N ALA A 278 -28.44 8.08 20.78
CA ALA A 278 -29.39 8.57 21.77
C ALA A 278 -29.32 7.74 23.08
N GLN A 279 -29.41 8.43 24.21
CA GLN A 279 -29.47 7.80 25.52
C GLN A 279 -30.69 6.86 25.61
N ASN A 280 -30.48 5.66 26.14
CA ASN A 280 -31.53 4.67 26.34
C ASN A 280 -31.22 3.77 27.54
N TYR A 281 -31.82 4.07 28.69
CA TYR A 281 -31.58 3.31 29.91
C TYR A 281 -32.09 1.86 29.85
N GLN A 282 -33.17 1.58 29.12
CA GLN A 282 -33.68 0.22 28.97
C GLN A 282 -32.67 -0.67 28.25
N GLN A 283 -32.06 -0.16 27.17
CA GLN A 283 -30.99 -0.85 26.45
C GLN A 283 -29.73 -0.99 27.31
N ALA A 284 -29.37 0.05 28.08
CA ALA A 284 -28.25 -0.03 29.02
C ALA A 284 -28.46 -1.15 30.05
N ILE A 285 -29.64 -1.21 30.69
CA ILE A 285 -30.00 -2.25 31.66
C ILE A 285 -29.93 -3.64 31.04
N TYR A 286 -30.48 -3.81 29.83
CA TYR A 286 -30.43 -5.08 29.10
C TYR A 286 -28.98 -5.58 28.93
N TRP A 287 -28.09 -4.72 28.42
CA TRP A 287 -26.71 -5.10 28.15
C TRP A 287 -25.88 -5.26 29.43
N TYR A 288 -26.15 -4.48 30.48
CA TYR A 288 -25.55 -4.72 31.79
C TYR A 288 -25.94 -6.08 32.36
N LYS A 289 -27.24 -6.46 32.31
CA LYS A 289 -27.70 -7.79 32.76
C LYS A 289 -27.00 -8.92 32.01
N LYS A 290 -26.83 -8.78 30.68
CA LYS A 290 -26.06 -9.74 29.86
C LYS A 290 -24.60 -9.88 30.30
N ALA A 291 -23.93 -8.76 30.62
CA ALA A 291 -22.58 -8.81 31.14
C ALA A 291 -22.50 -9.45 32.55
N ILE A 292 -23.51 -9.21 33.39
CA ILE A 292 -23.62 -9.81 34.73
C ILE A 292 -23.82 -11.34 34.67
N GLU A 293 -24.60 -11.85 33.71
CA GLU A 293 -24.74 -13.30 33.45
C GLU A 293 -23.37 -13.97 33.23
N GLN A 294 -22.40 -13.22 32.70
CA GLN A 294 -21.02 -13.65 32.48
C GLN A 294 -20.07 -13.34 33.65
N LYS A 295 -20.61 -13.02 34.83
CA LYS A 295 -19.88 -12.67 36.05
C LYS A 295 -19.05 -11.38 35.96
N ASN A 296 -19.45 -10.43 35.11
CA ASN A 296 -18.82 -9.11 35.06
C ASN A 296 -19.26 -8.27 36.27
N THR A 297 -18.41 -8.22 37.31
CA THR A 297 -18.67 -7.47 38.55
C THR A 297 -18.76 -5.96 38.32
N LYS A 298 -18.07 -5.43 37.30
CA LYS A 298 -18.17 -4.01 36.94
C LYS A 298 -19.55 -3.69 36.39
N ALA A 299 -20.12 -4.57 35.56
CA ALA A 299 -21.48 -4.39 35.05
C ALA A 299 -22.52 -4.39 36.17
N GLN A 300 -22.33 -5.23 37.20
CA GLN A 300 -23.18 -5.22 38.38
C GLN A 300 -23.13 -3.86 39.10
N PHE A 301 -21.94 -3.36 39.39
CA PHE A 301 -21.77 -2.06 40.05
C PHE A 301 -22.37 -0.90 39.23
N GLU A 302 -22.13 -0.88 37.92
CA GLU A 302 -22.68 0.16 37.03
C GLU A 302 -24.21 0.07 36.93
N LEU A 303 -24.80 -1.13 36.92
CA LEU A 303 -26.25 -1.32 36.94
C LEU A 303 -26.86 -0.84 38.26
N GLU A 304 -26.28 -1.22 39.39
CA GLU A 304 -26.73 -0.75 40.72
C GLU A 304 -26.70 0.78 40.81
N SER A 305 -25.67 1.42 40.26
CA SER A 305 -25.58 2.88 40.18
C SER A 305 -26.65 3.47 39.25
N LEU A 306 -26.90 2.84 38.10
CA LEU A 306 -27.92 3.31 37.15
C LEU A 306 -29.32 3.22 37.75
N CYS A 307 -29.63 2.15 38.48
CA CYS A 307 -30.96 1.93 39.04
C CYS A 307 -31.34 2.90 40.15
N LYS A 308 -30.36 3.54 40.79
CA LYS A 308 -30.58 4.67 41.71
C LYS A 308 -31.04 5.94 41.01
N ILE A 309 -30.77 6.06 39.70
CA ILE A 309 -31.05 7.26 38.90
C ILE A 309 -32.29 7.04 38.03
N ALA A 310 -32.41 5.86 37.43
CA ALA A 310 -33.40 5.56 36.40
C ALA A 310 -34.59 4.71 36.88
N ASN A 311 -34.71 4.41 38.18
CA ASN A 311 -35.72 3.53 38.77
C ASN A 311 -35.91 2.23 37.97
N CYS A 312 -34.95 1.32 38.07
CA CYS A 312 -35.09 -0.02 37.50
C CYS A 312 -36.10 -0.82 38.34
N GLU A 313 -37.32 -0.99 37.85
CA GLU A 313 -38.23 -2.05 38.33
C GLU A 313 -37.85 -3.42 37.75
#